data_AF-A0A9D4I433-F1
#
_entry.id   AF-A0A9D4I433-F1
#
_cell.length_a   1.000
_cell.length_b   1.000
_cell.length_c   1.000
_cell.angle_alpha   90.00
_cell.angle_beta   90.00
_cell.angle_gamma   90.00
#
_symmetry.space_group_name_H-M   'P 1'
#
loop_
_entity.id
_entity.type
_entity.pdbx_description
1 polymer ?
#
loop_
_entity_poly.entity_id
_entity_poly.type
_entity_poly.pdbx_seq_one_letter_code
_entity_poly.pdbx_strand_id
1 'polypeptide(L)' 'MPGKRKRQAYDNASKIRVVEFVENLDNNSAAEREFGISEKLVRDWRTNKDTIVSGPNKQKRRVVMCNV' A
#
# COMPACT_ATOMS: atom_id res chain seq x y z
N MET A 1 -22.07 -2.89 15.11
CA MET A 1 -21.22 -1.87 14.46
C MET A 1 -19.91 -2.51 14.05
N PRO A 2 -19.55 -2.65 12.77
CA PRO A 2 -18.27 -3.25 12.41
C PRO A 2 -17.16 -2.30 12.84
N GLY A 3 -16.35 -2.74 13.82
CA GLY A 3 -15.22 -1.99 14.35
C GLY A 3 -14.26 -1.63 13.23
N LYS A 4 -13.81 -0.37 13.19
CA LYS A 4 -12.84 0.11 12.21
C LYS A 4 -11.61 -0.80 12.25
N ARG A 5 -11.31 -1.49 11.14
CA ARG A 5 -10.08 -2.30 11.02
C ARG A 5 -8.89 -1.40 11.36
N LYS A 6 -8.10 -1.81 12.36
CA LYS A 6 -6.90 -1.07 12.76
C LYS A 6 -5.98 -0.96 11.54
N ARG A 7 -5.41 0.23 11.30
CA ARG A 7 -4.45 0.42 10.20
C ARG A 7 -3.25 -0.48 10.48
N GLN A 8 -2.99 -1.43 9.60
CA GLN A 8 -1.76 -2.22 9.66
C GLN A 8 -0.60 -1.39 9.13
N ALA A 9 0.49 -1.37 9.88
CA ALA A 9 1.76 -0.85 9.39
C ALA A 9 2.40 -1.95 8.53
N TYR A 10 2.78 -1.58 7.32
CA TYR A 10 3.47 -2.49 6.40
C TYR A 10 4.89 -1.99 6.17
N ASP A 11 5.84 -2.88 6.37
CA ASP A 11 7.25 -2.63 6.08
C ASP A 11 7.46 -2.46 4.58
N ASN A 12 8.42 -1.62 4.19
CA ASN A 12 8.70 -1.35 2.78
C ASN A 12 9.18 -2.61 2.05
N ALA A 13 9.95 -3.48 2.71
CA ALA A 13 10.36 -4.76 2.14
C ALA A 13 9.15 -5.64 1.77
N SER A 14 8.14 -5.70 2.65
CA SER A 14 6.91 -6.44 2.39
C SER A 14 6.12 -5.83 1.23
N LYS A 15 6.03 -4.50 1.14
CA LYS A 15 5.38 -3.82 0.02
C LYS A 15 6.05 -4.13 -1.32
N ILE A 16 7.38 -4.14 -1.37
CA ILE A 16 8.14 -4.45 -2.59
C ILE A 16 7.83 -5.87 -3.06
N ARG A 17 7.91 -6.87 -2.15
CA ARG A 17 7.58 -8.27 -2.49
C ARG A 17 6.17 -8.43 -3.02
N VAL A 18 5.20 -7.74 -2.43
CA VAL A 18 3.79 -7.80 -2.86
C VAL A 18 3.63 -7.18 -4.25
N VAL A 19 4.26 -6.02 -4.51
CA VAL A 19 4.21 -5.36 -5.82
C VAL A 19 4.87 -6.22 -6.90
N GLU A 20 6.04 -6.81 -6.63
CA GLU A 20 6.70 -7.73 -7.56
C GLU A 20 5.86 -8.97 -7.85
N PHE A 21 5.22 -9.54 -6.82
CA PHE A 21 4.35 -10.71 -6.99
C PHE A 21 3.16 -10.41 -7.91
N VAL A 22 2.46 -9.27 -7.71
CA VAL A 22 1.30 -8.93 -8.55
C VAL A 22 1.69 -8.46 -9.93
N GLU A 23 2.86 -7.86 -10.12
CA GLU A 23 3.39 -7.53 -11.45
C GLU A 23 3.72 -8.78 -12.25
N ASN A 24 4.29 -9.81 -11.59
CA ASN A 24 4.59 -11.09 -12.24
C ASN A 24 3.33 -11.87 -12.63
N LEU A 25 2.24 -11.74 -11.86
CA LEU A 25 0.97 -12.42 -12.13
C LEU A 25 -0.03 -11.59 -12.93
N ASP A 26 0.28 -10.31 -13.18
CA ASP A 26 -0.60 -9.27 -13.70
C ASP A 26 -2.02 -9.28 -13.10
N ASN A 27 -2.12 -9.65 -11.81
CA ASN A 27 -3.40 -9.81 -11.12
C ASN A 27 -3.33 -9.32 -9.67
N ASN A 28 -4.01 -8.23 -9.38
CA ASN A 28 -4.05 -7.63 -8.04
C ASN A 28 -4.86 -8.47 -7.03
N SER A 29 -5.85 -9.24 -7.49
CA SER A 29 -6.70 -10.06 -6.61
C SER A 29 -5.95 -11.24 -5.98
N ALA A 30 -4.82 -11.64 -6.58
CA ALA A 30 -3.95 -12.67 -6.02
C ALA A 30 -3.31 -12.23 -4.70
N ALA A 31 -3.07 -10.92 -4.51
CA ALA A 31 -2.47 -10.42 -3.27
C ALA A 31 -3.39 -10.53 -2.05
N GLU A 32 -4.71 -10.49 -2.24
CA GLU A 32 -5.66 -10.69 -1.13
C GLU A 32 -5.65 -12.14 -0.67
N ARG A 33 -5.46 -13.09 -1.59
CA ARG A 33 -5.39 -14.53 -1.27
C ARG A 33 -4.07 -14.91 -0.61
N GLU A 34 -2.96 -14.41 -1.14
CA GLU A 34 -1.61 -14.81 -0.71
C GLU A 34 -1.14 -14.02 0.54
N PHE A 35 -1.36 -12.71 0.55
CA PHE A 35 -0.84 -11.82 1.60
C PHE A 35 -1.94 -11.24 2.51
N GLY A 36 -3.22 -11.47 2.19
CA GLY A 36 -4.33 -10.85 2.93
C GLY A 36 -4.42 -9.34 2.71
N ILE A 37 -3.80 -8.81 1.65
CA ILE A 37 -3.74 -7.38 1.36
C ILE A 37 -4.82 -7.02 0.37
N SER A 38 -5.60 -5.99 0.68
CA SER A 38 -6.67 -5.55 -0.21
C SER A 38 -6.09 -5.01 -1.52
N GLU A 39 -6.76 -5.33 -2.63
CA GLU A 39 -6.40 -4.88 -3.98
C GLU A 39 -6.17 -3.37 -4.05
N LYS A 40 -7.02 -2.58 -3.37
CA LYS A 40 -6.88 -1.12 -3.32
C LYS A 40 -5.50 -0.70 -2.80
N LEU A 41 -5.01 -1.35 -1.75
CA LEU A 41 -3.73 -1.03 -1.14
C LEU A 41 -2.57 -1.35 -2.09
N VAL A 42 -2.64 -2.50 -2.76
CA VAL A 42 -1.67 -2.94 -3.76
C VAL A 42 -1.62 -1.98 -4.94
N ARG A 43 -2.79 -1.54 -5.41
CA ARG A 43 -2.89 -0.54 -6.48
C ARG A 43 -2.23 0.79 -6.07
N ASP A 44 -2.53 1.27 -4.86
CA ASP A 44 -1.91 2.48 -4.32
C ASP A 44 -0.39 2.32 -4.16
N TRP A 45 0.11 1.12 -3.84
CA TRP A 45 1.54 0.83 -3.78
C TRP A 45 2.21 0.78 -5.15
N ARG A 46 1.57 0.16 -6.15
CA ARG A 46 2.06 0.12 -7.52
C ARG A 46 2.26 1.52 -8.10
N THR A 47 1.31 2.43 -7.86
CA THR A 47 1.45 3.85 -8.26
C THR A 47 2.57 4.56 -7.52
N ASN A 48 2.87 4.19 -6.28
CA ASN A 48 3.90 4.81 -5.45
C ASN A 48 5.18 3.97 -5.35
N LYS A 49 5.45 3.06 -6.30
CA LYS A 49 6.56 2.11 -6.26
C LYS A 49 7.90 2.81 -6.03
N ASP A 50 8.15 3.91 -6.74
CA ASP A 50 9.37 4.72 -6.59
C ASP A 50 9.55 5.26 -5.17
N THR A 51 8.45 5.63 -4.51
CA THR A 51 8.47 6.14 -3.13
C THR A 51 8.66 5.02 -2.11
N ILE A 52 8.23 3.80 -2.43
CA ILE A 52 8.41 2.62 -1.58
C ILE A 52 9.87 2.15 -1.64
N VAL A 53 10.45 2.12 -2.85
CA VAL A 53 11.83 1.69 -3.10
C VAL A 53 12.84 2.73 -2.59
N SER A 54 12.57 4.03 -2.79
CA SER A 54 13.48 5.11 -2.38
C SER A 54 13.56 5.32 -0.85
N GLY A 55 12.80 4.56 -0.04
CA GLY A 55 12.70 4.79 1.41
C GLY A 55 11.92 6.07 1.73
N PRO A 56 11.76 6.46 3.01
CA PRO A 56 10.82 7.52 3.41
C PRO A 56 11.24 8.88 2.81
N ASN A 57 10.76 9.17 1.61
CA ASN A 57 10.71 10.52 1.11
C ASN A 57 9.74 11.24 2.04
N LYS A 58 10.28 12.19 2.82
CA LYS A 58 9.58 12.97 3.84
C LYS A 58 8.17 13.22 3.34
N GLN A 59 7.18 12.59 3.98
CA GLN A 59 5.78 12.75 3.63
C GLN A 59 5.56 14.24 3.35
N LYS A 60 5.26 14.60 2.10
CA LYS A 60 4.39 15.75 1.87
C LYS A 60 3.13 15.37 2.63
N ARG A 61 3.08 15.77 3.91
CA ARG A 61 1.86 15.79 4.70
C ARG A 61 0.88 16.41 3.73
N ARG A 62 -0.11 15.63 3.29
CA ARG A 62 -1.30 16.22 2.71
C ARG A 62 -1.78 17.11 3.83
N VAL A 63 -1.47 18.40 3.76
CA VAL A 63 -2.01 19.40 4.67
C VAL A 63 -3.49 19.28 4.38
N VAL A 64 -4.18 18.52 5.22
CA VAL A 64 -5.62 18.63 5.30
C VAL A 64 -5.79 19.98 5.94
N MET A 65 -5.90 21.01 5.10
CA MET A 65 -6.42 22.29 5.55
C MET A 65 -7.82 21.97 6.06
N CYS A 66 -7.95 21.82 7.37
CA CYS A 66 -9.24 21.98 8.02
C CYS A 66 -9.54 23.47 7.90
N ASN A 67 -10.44 23.84 7.00
CA ASN A 67 -11.09 25.14 7.08
C ASN A 67 -11.92 25.15 8.37
N VAL A 68 -11.56 26.05 9.29
CA VAL A 68 -12.45 26.57 10.34
C VAL A 68 -13.11 27.81 9.77
#